data_AF-A0A9D7IWZ6-F1
#
_entry.id   AF-A0A9D7IWZ6-F1
#
_cell.length_a   1.000
_cell.length_b   1.000
_cell.length_c   1.000
_cell.angle_alpha   90.00
_cell.angle_beta   90.00
_cell.angle_gamma   90.00
#
_symmetry.space_group_name_H-M   'P 1'
#
loop_
_entity.id
_entity.type
_entity.pdbx_description
1 polymer ?
#
loop_
_entity_poly.entity_id
_entity_poly.type
_entity_poly.pdbx_seq_one_letter_code
_entity_poly.pdbx_strand_id
1 'polypeptide(L)'
;MKNPKILWEALVRRNRLLAFAGLIMLLLFLILAVVSLFDSTTILGINRWIKPMKFSISIAVYLWTIAWLAGYLEDRAREIRYISLGLIITMISEIVPIVGQAARGRLSHFNISSPFDGAVFSFMRES
;
A
#
# COMPACT_ATOMS: atom_id res chain seq x y z
N MET A 1 2.96 25.03 -14.22
CA MET A 1 2.47 23.74 -13.69
C MET A 1 3.06 22.61 -14.53
N LYS A 2 3.84 21.69 -13.94
CA LYS A 2 4.33 20.50 -14.65
C LYS A 2 3.12 19.64 -15.04
N ASN A 3 3.03 19.23 -16.30
CA ASN A 3 1.92 18.42 -16.81
C ASN A 3 1.95 17.03 -16.13
N PRO A 4 0.86 16.59 -15.45
CA PRO A 4 0.82 15.30 -14.77
C PRO A 4 1.08 14.11 -15.71
N LYS A 5 0.77 14.27 -17.00
CA LYS A 5 1.11 13.28 -18.03
C LYS A 5 2.63 13.08 -18.15
N ILE A 6 3.41 14.16 -18.09
CA ILE A 6 4.88 14.11 -18.16
C ILE A 6 5.44 13.37 -16.93
N LEU A 7 4.89 13.62 -15.74
CA LEU A 7 5.31 12.95 -14.51
C LEU A 7 5.02 11.44 -14.58
N TRP A 8 3.82 11.07 -15.04
CA TRP A 8 3.43 9.68 -15.22
C TRP A 8 4.34 8.96 -16.21
N GLU A 9 4.56 9.54 -17.39
CA GLU A 9 5.45 8.98 -18.39
C GLU A 9 6.88 8.82 -17.87
N ALA A 10 7.37 9.78 -17.07
CA ALA A 10 8.68 9.67 -16.43
C ALA A 10 8.75 8.52 -15.42
N LEU A 11 7.73 8.35 -14.56
CA LEU A 11 7.66 7.23 -13.60
C LEU A 11 7.65 5.88 -14.32
N VAL A 12 6.79 5.75 -15.34
CA VAL A 12 6.67 4.50 -16.13
C VAL A 12 7.98 4.18 -16.83
N ARG A 13 8.67 5.18 -17.40
CA ARG A 13 9.99 4.96 -18.03
C ARG A 13 11.05 4.50 -17.03
N ARG A 14 11.07 5.07 -15.82
CA ARG A 14 12.07 4.75 -14.79
C ARG A 14 11.83 3.38 -14.16
N ASN A 15 10.58 3.06 -13.80
CA ASN A 15 10.23 1.77 -13.25
C ASN A 15 8.74 1.46 -13.43
N ARG A 16 8.42 0.69 -14.47
CA ARG A 16 7.04 0.32 -14.80
C ARG A 16 6.33 -0.40 -13.66
N LEU A 17 7.00 -1.35 -12.99
CA LEU A 17 6.39 -2.18 -11.95
C LEU A 17 5.92 -1.32 -10.78
N LEU A 18 6.81 -0.46 -10.26
CA LEU A 18 6.52 0.41 -9.13
C LEU A 18 5.53 1.53 -9.49
N ALA A 19 5.56 2.04 -10.72
CA ALA A 19 4.60 3.03 -11.20
C ALA A 19 3.16 2.49 -11.16
N PHE A 20 2.93 1.30 -11.72
CA PHE A 20 1.61 0.67 -11.72
C PHE A 20 1.19 0.17 -10.33
N ALA A 21 2.10 -0.38 -9.54
CA ALA A 21 1.80 -0.78 -8.16
C ALA A 21 1.37 0.43 -7.31
N GLY A 22 2.06 1.57 -7.43
CA GLY A 22 1.64 2.82 -6.78
C GLY A 22 0.27 3.32 -7.27
N LEU A 23 -0.03 3.18 -8.57
CA LEU A 23 -1.34 3.53 -9.12
C LEU A 23 -2.44 2.64 -8.54
N ILE A 24 -2.22 1.34 -8.41
CA ILE A 24 -3.17 0.40 -7.78
C ILE A 24 -3.45 0.83 -6.34
N MET A 25 -2.42 1.22 -5.59
CA MET A 25 -2.57 1.68 -4.20
C MET A 25 -3.30 3.01 -4.10
N LEU A 26 -3.08 3.93 -5.05
CA LEU A 26 -3.86 5.16 -5.14
C LEU A 26 -5.35 4.86 -5.47
N LEU A 27 -5.62 3.96 -6.41
CA LEU A 27 -6.99 3.55 -6.72
C LEU A 27 -7.67 2.89 -5.52
N LEU A 28 -6.95 2.05 -4.77
CA LEU A 28 -7.44 1.47 -3.53
C LEU A 28 -7.78 2.56 -2.51
N PHE A 29 -6.93 3.58 -2.32
CA PHE A 29 -7.24 4.73 -1.48
C PHE A 29 -8.55 5.41 -1.88
N LEU A 30 -8.75 5.67 -3.19
CA LEU A 30 -9.96 6.31 -3.70
C LEU A 30 -11.21 5.45 -3.46
N ILE A 31 -11.11 4.14 -3.69
CA ILE A 31 -12.21 3.19 -3.41
C ILE A 31 -12.55 3.21 -1.92
N LEU A 32 -11.55 3.12 -1.05
CA LEU A 32 -11.75 3.14 0.40
C LEU A 32 -12.32 4.47 0.89
N ALA A 33 -11.91 5.60 0.28
CA ALA A 33 -12.47 6.90 0.56
C ALA A 33 -13.96 6.94 0.23
N VAL A 34 -14.37 6.45 -0.95
CA VAL A 34 -15.78 6.36 -1.34
C VAL A 34 -16.55 5.44 -0.40
N VAL A 35 -16.02 4.25 -0.10
CA VAL A 35 -16.64 3.30 0.85
C VAL A 35 -16.84 3.94 2.22
N SER A 36 -15.87 4.70 2.72
CA SER A 36 -15.96 5.36 4.03
C SER A 36 -17.09 6.39 4.13
N LEU A 37 -17.53 6.98 3.02
CA LEU A 37 -18.65 7.92 2.99
C LEU A 37 -19.99 7.23 3.25
N PHE A 38 -20.09 5.95 2.93
CA PHE A 38 -21.31 5.14 3.08
C PHE A 38 -21.27 4.19 4.27
N ASP A 39 -20.15 4.12 4.99
CA ASP A 39 -19.95 3.22 6.12
C ASP A 39 -19.69 4.00 7.41
N SER A 40 -20.67 4.02 8.31
CA SER A 40 -20.58 4.69 9.61
C SER A 40 -19.93 3.84 10.70
N THR A 41 -19.42 2.65 10.39
CA THR A 41 -18.83 1.74 11.37
C THR A 41 -17.53 2.30 11.93
N THR A 42 -17.52 2.55 13.23
CA THR A 42 -16.33 3.02 13.96
C THR A 42 -15.69 1.93 14.80
N ILE A 43 -14.37 1.94 14.84
CA ILE A 43 -13.55 1.14 15.75
C ILE A 43 -12.76 2.14 16.62
N LEU A 44 -12.96 2.10 17.94
CA LEU A 44 -12.38 3.08 18.88
C LEU A 44 -12.74 4.54 18.54
N GLY A 45 -13.97 4.78 18.06
CA GLY A 45 -14.45 6.13 17.71
C GLY A 45 -13.94 6.67 16.37
N ILE A 46 -13.15 5.90 15.61
CA ILE A 46 -12.65 6.29 14.28
C ILE A 46 -13.23 5.36 13.22
N ASN A 47 -13.60 5.89 12.07
CA ASN A 47 -14.09 5.08 10.94
C ASN A 47 -13.06 3.99 10.57
N ARG A 48 -13.52 2.74 10.45
CA ARG A 48 -12.68 1.56 10.25
C ARG A 48 -11.79 1.62 9.00
N TRP A 49 -12.17 2.40 7.99
CA TRP A 49 -11.44 2.53 6.73
C TRP A 49 -10.30 3.56 6.77
N ILE A 50 -10.25 4.42 7.81
CA ILE A 50 -9.23 5.47 7.92
C ILE A 50 -7.81 4.88 7.95
N LYS A 51 -7.60 3.77 8.66
CA LYS A 51 -6.29 3.10 8.68
C LYS A 51 -5.93 2.54 7.29
N PRO A 52 -6.76 1.70 6.63
CA PRO A 52 -6.55 1.30 5.25
C PRO A 52 -6.25 2.45 4.27
N MET A 53 -6.96 3.58 4.38
CA MET A 53 -6.73 4.76 3.56
C MET A 53 -5.33 5.36 3.76
N LYS A 54 -4.90 5.53 5.02
CA LYS A 54 -3.57 6.06 5.34
C LYS A 54 -2.45 5.17 4.81
N PHE A 55 -2.59 3.86 4.93
CA PHE A 55 -1.59 2.91 4.41
C PHE A 55 -1.56 2.92 2.88
N SER A 56 -2.71 2.80 2.21
CA SER A 56 -2.78 2.79 0.74
C SER A 56 -2.18 4.05 0.10
N ILE A 57 -2.48 5.25 0.61
CA ILE A 57 -1.87 6.48 0.07
C ILE A 57 -0.37 6.58 0.37
N SER A 58 0.08 6.17 1.56
CA SER A 58 1.50 6.19 1.93
C SER A 58 2.31 5.22 1.08
N ILE A 59 1.79 4.01 0.85
CA ILE A 59 2.39 3.02 -0.04
C ILE A 59 2.46 3.56 -1.48
N ALA A 60 1.41 4.20 -1.99
CA ALA A 60 1.43 4.79 -3.33
C ALA A 60 2.56 5.81 -3.50
N VAL A 61 2.68 6.75 -2.56
CA VAL A 61 3.74 7.77 -2.55
C VAL A 61 5.13 7.14 -2.41
N TYR A 62 5.26 6.14 -1.53
CA TYR A 62 6.52 5.42 -1.33
C TYR A 62 6.98 4.71 -2.61
N LEU A 63 6.11 3.91 -3.24
CA LEU A 63 6.44 3.18 -4.46
C LEU A 63 6.81 4.12 -5.61
N TRP A 64 6.12 5.25 -5.76
CA TRP A 64 6.49 6.26 -6.77
C TRP A 64 7.81 6.97 -6.45
N THR A 65 8.12 7.18 -5.17
CA THR A 65 9.41 7.72 -4.74
C THR A 65 10.54 6.77 -5.12
N ILE A 66 10.39 5.47 -4.83
CA ILE A 66 11.38 4.46 -5.22
C ILE A 66 11.46 4.32 -6.75
N ALA A 67 10.33 4.35 -7.47
CA ALA A 67 10.32 4.34 -8.93
C ALA A 67 11.12 5.50 -9.52
N TRP A 68 11.02 6.68 -8.92
CA TRP A 68 11.79 7.85 -9.33
C TRP A 68 13.30 7.66 -9.09
N LEU A 69 13.66 7.17 -7.90
CA LEU A 69 15.05 6.92 -7.51
C LEU A 69 15.72 5.81 -8.33
N ALA A 70 14.97 4.78 -8.70
CA ALA A 70 15.45 3.70 -9.56
C ALA A 70 16.00 4.20 -10.90
N GLY A 71 15.46 5.32 -11.42
CA GLY A 71 15.94 5.93 -12.65
C GLY A 71 17.33 6.58 -12.58
N TYR A 72 17.98 6.62 -11.40
CA TYR A 72 19.38 7.07 -11.26
C TYR A 72 20.38 5.91 -11.20
N LEU A 73 19.90 4.66 -11.29
CA LEU A 73 20.70 3.45 -11.17
C LEU A 73 20.78 2.73 -12.52
N GLU A 74 21.33 3.42 -13.53
CA GLU A 74 21.27 3.03 -14.95
C GLU A 74 21.88 1.65 -15.26
N ASP A 75 22.81 1.16 -14.44
CA ASP A 75 23.52 -0.12 -14.65
C ASP A 75 23.05 -1.29 -13.77
N ARG A 76 21.95 -1.13 -13.01
CA ARG A 76 21.48 -2.14 -12.03
C ARG A 76 20.07 -2.65 -12.31
N ALA A 77 19.73 -2.78 -13.59
CA ALA A 77 18.37 -3.12 -14.03
C ALA A 77 17.84 -4.43 -13.42
N ARG A 78 18.71 -5.43 -13.21
CA ARG A 78 18.34 -6.73 -12.64
C ARG A 78 18.04 -6.61 -11.14
N GLU A 79 18.91 -5.93 -10.40
CA GLU A 79 18.79 -5.69 -8.96
C GLU A 79 17.55 -4.84 -8.68
N ILE A 80 17.35 -3.76 -9.45
CA ILE A 80 16.18 -2.91 -9.35
C ILE A 80 14.91 -3.72 -9.56
N ARG A 81 14.89 -4.66 -10.52
CA ARG A 81 13.73 -5.53 -10.74
C ARG A 81 13.43 -6.40 -9.52
N TYR A 82 14.43 -7.05 -8.94
CA TYR A 82 14.24 -7.88 -7.74
C TYR A 82 13.81 -7.06 -6.53
N ILE A 83 14.45 -5.91 -6.29
CA ILE A 83 14.06 -4.98 -5.23
C ILE A 83 12.62 -4.53 -5.45
N SER A 84 12.24 -4.18 -6.68
CA SER A 84 10.87 -3.74 -6.99
C SER A 84 9.83 -4.81 -6.70
N LEU A 85 10.11 -6.07 -7.06
CA LEU A 85 9.24 -7.19 -6.76
C LEU A 85 9.15 -7.45 -5.25
N GLY A 86 10.29 -7.41 -4.54
CA GLY A 86 10.34 -7.52 -3.08
C GLY A 86 9.48 -6.46 -2.40
N LEU A 87 9.64 -5.19 -2.79
CA LEU A 87 8.82 -4.09 -2.29
C LEU A 87 7.34 -4.32 -2.55
N ILE A 88 6.94 -4.71 -3.77
CA ILE A 88 5.53 -5.00 -4.09
C ILE A 88 4.98 -6.09 -3.18
N ILE A 89 5.73 -7.19 -2.98
CA ILE A 89 5.32 -8.29 -2.11
C ILE A 89 5.15 -7.80 -0.67
N THR A 90 6.12 -7.06 -0.14
CA THR A 90 6.07 -6.49 1.22
C THR A 90 4.85 -5.56 1.39
N MET A 91 4.62 -4.65 0.45
CA MET A 91 3.48 -3.73 0.51
C MET A 91 2.13 -4.48 0.43
N ILE A 92 2.04 -5.54 -0.38
CA ILE A 92 0.85 -6.40 -0.45
C ILE A 92 0.62 -7.12 0.88
N SER A 93 1.68 -7.69 1.47
CA SER A 93 1.59 -8.40 2.75
C SER A 93 1.17 -7.51 3.91
N GLU A 94 1.35 -6.19 3.78
CA GLU A 94 0.92 -5.21 4.77
C GLU A 94 -0.52 -4.75 4.53
N ILE A 95 -0.87 -4.37 3.30
CA ILE A 95 -2.18 -3.79 3.01
C ILE A 95 -3.33 -4.81 3.04
N VAL A 96 -3.08 -6.05 2.60
CA VAL A 96 -4.09 -7.12 2.56
C VAL A 96 -4.68 -7.42 3.95
N PRO A 97 -3.89 -7.72 4.99
CA PRO A 97 -4.43 -7.94 6.33
C PRO A 97 -5.07 -6.68 6.92
N ILE A 98 -4.54 -5.48 6.65
CA ILE A 98 -5.13 -4.22 7.13
C ILE A 98 -6.55 -4.03 6.58
N VAL A 99 -6.72 -4.16 5.26
CA VAL A 99 -8.04 -4.07 4.60
C VAL A 99 -8.95 -5.20 5.08
N GLY A 100 -8.44 -6.43 5.18
CA GLY A 100 -9.21 -7.59 5.62
C GLY A 100 -9.71 -7.50 7.07
N GLN A 101 -8.94 -6.90 7.98
CA GLN A 101 -9.37 -6.66 9.36
C GLN A 101 -10.40 -5.52 9.44
N ALA A 102 -10.21 -4.45 8.66
CA ALA A 102 -11.20 -3.37 8.57
C ALA A 102 -12.55 -3.89 8.03
N ALA A 103 -12.54 -4.71 6.97
CA ALA A 103 -13.75 -5.30 6.41
C ALA A 103 -14.51 -6.18 7.43
N ARG A 104 -13.79 -6.89 8.30
CA ARG A 104 -14.38 -7.70 9.40
C ARG A 104 -14.84 -6.88 10.60
N GLY A 105 -14.61 -5.56 10.62
CA GLY A 105 -14.94 -4.70 11.77
C GLY A 105 -14.08 -4.98 13.01
N ARG A 106 -12.89 -5.55 12.83
CA ARG A 106 -11.98 -5.93 13.93
C ARG A 106 -10.76 -5.03 13.97
N LEU A 107 -10.26 -4.77 15.19
CA LEU A 107 -8.99 -4.09 15.41
C LEU A 107 -7.84 -4.98 14.90
N SER A 108 -7.04 -4.47 13.96
CA SER A 108 -5.91 -5.22 13.41
C SER A 108 -4.79 -5.52 14.42
N HIS A 109 -4.72 -4.81 15.55
CA HIS A 109 -3.64 -4.93 16.56
C HIS A 109 -4.05 -5.66 17.85
N PHE A 110 -5.31 -6.07 18.04
CA PHE A 110 -5.80 -6.56 19.35
C PHE A 110 -6.50 -7.93 19.33
N ASN A 111 -6.59 -8.62 18.20
CA ASN A 111 -7.28 -9.91 18.15
C ASN A 111 -6.26 -11.06 18.25
N ILE A 112 -5.95 -11.53 19.46
CA ILE A 112 -5.26 -12.83 19.68
C ILE A 112 -6.31 -13.91 19.95
N SER A 113 -7.47 -13.84 19.28
CA SER A 113 -8.60 -14.74 19.54
C SER A 113 -8.63 -15.97 18.62
N SER A 114 -7.80 -16.00 17.57
CA SER A 114 -7.68 -17.17 16.69
C SER A 114 -6.22 -17.42 16.27
N PRO A 115 -5.82 -18.68 15.99
CA PRO A 115 -4.47 -19.02 15.52
C PRO A 115 -4.07 -18.26 14.24
N PHE A 116 -5.04 -17.89 13.41
CA PHE A 116 -4.84 -17.10 12.20
C PHE A 116 -4.49 -15.64 12.50
N ASP A 117 -5.17 -15.02 13.47
CA ASP A 117 -4.85 -13.65 13.86
C ASP A 117 -3.48 -13.56 14.58
N GLY A 118 -3.06 -14.64 15.26
CA GLY A 118 -1.71 -14.78 15.82
C GLY A 118 -0.62 -14.81 14.74
N ALA A 119 -0.85 -15.48 13.62
CA ALA A 119 0.10 -15.51 12.49
C ALA A 119 0.25 -14.13 11.82
N VAL A 120 -0.87 -13.40 11.65
CA VAL A 120 -0.85 -12.02 11.13
C VAL A 120 -0.14 -11.06 12.10
N PHE A 121 -0.37 -11.23 13.41
CA PHE A 121 0.31 -10.44 14.43
C PHE A 121 1.82 -10.67 14.44
N SER A 122 2.28 -11.92 14.37
CA SER A 122 3.71 -12.24 14.31
C SER A 122 4.36 -11.67 13.05
N PHE A 123 3.70 -11.71 11.90
CA PHE A 123 4.23 -11.16 10.65
C PHE A 123 4.34 -9.62 10.68
N MET A 124 3.39 -8.92 11.30
CA MET A 124 3.45 -7.45 11.46
C MET A 124 4.47 -6.98 12.51
N ARG A 125 4.85 -7.84 13.47
CA ARG A 125 5.74 -7.48 14.58
C ARG A 125 7.23 -7.62 14.22
N GLU A 126 7.57 -8.41 13.20
CA GLU A 126 8.94 -8.80 12.87
C GLU A 126 9.53 -8.09 11.63
N SER A 127 8.87 -7.04 11.13
CA SER A 127 9.41 -6.09 10.13
C SER A 127 9.62 -4.70 10.73
#